data_AF-A0A7S3J3Z5-F1
#
_entry.id   AF-A0A7S3J3Z5-F1
#
_cell.length_a   1.000
_cell.length_b   1.000
_cell.length_c   1.000
_cell.angle_alpha   90.00
_cell.angle_beta   90.00
_cell.angle_gamma   90.00
#
_symmetry.space_group_name_H-M   'P 1'
#
loop_
_entity.id
_entity.type
_entity.pdbx_description
1 polymer ?
#
loop_
_entity_poly.entity_id
_entity_poly.type
_entity_poly.pdbx_seq_one_letter_code
_entity_poly.pdbx_strand_id
1 'polypeptide(L)'
;LHGPPSPVGSKHSLDLTSDAYVVIPNVVDRNTMTVKFWMFIKDANSDNTWSSLFFNTDSNNDRYVEIKLWPITNRLQFILKTVSSLETIDTNASLLTRRWYSISYTITNDKNRIDIYINGIHDGQSGVLKTNRETTKVTFNYVFGKSPQLKGVNAYIDKVQIYSRELQPSELITGYAFLQSLKDPVIVHGCQSCTYSEAELVCKNIDTVGIRTKDEADKSDYAICSLQDLYLSEGWNFARAMGWFAPFSKNDDSGTIWIREIDEKSSKSDKLLKKITLCCRK
;
A
#
# COMPACT_ATOMS: atom_id res chain seq x y z
N LEU A 1 -1.51 19.72 -2.86
CA LEU A 1 -2.87 19.48 -2.30
C LEU A 1 -3.30 18.08 -2.75
N HIS A 2 -2.90 17.05 -2.00
CA HIS A 2 -3.38 15.69 -2.25
C HIS A 2 -4.54 15.46 -1.29
N GLY A 3 -5.72 15.17 -1.82
CA GLY A 3 -6.83 14.64 -1.01
C GLY A 3 -6.42 13.34 -0.33
N PRO A 4 -7.20 12.86 0.66
CA PRO A 4 -6.94 11.58 1.29
C PRO A 4 -6.85 10.49 0.22
N PRO A 5 -5.90 9.55 0.34
CA PRO A 5 -5.73 8.50 -0.66
C PRO A 5 -7.01 7.69 -0.79
N SER A 6 -7.32 7.25 -2.01
CA SER A 6 -8.58 6.57 -2.25
C SER A 6 -8.68 5.26 -1.45
N PRO A 7 -9.72 5.10 -0.62
CA PRO A 7 -9.93 3.91 0.20
C PRO A 7 -9.95 2.62 -0.63
N VAL A 8 -10.56 2.67 -1.82
CA VAL A 8 -10.69 1.55 -2.78
C VAL A 8 -9.92 1.75 -4.08
N GLY A 9 -9.10 2.81 -4.18
CA GLY A 9 -8.29 3.11 -5.36
C GLY A 9 -9.00 3.88 -6.47
N SER A 10 -10.31 4.06 -6.42
CA SER A 10 -11.04 4.86 -7.41
C SER A 10 -10.70 6.37 -7.28
N LYS A 11 -10.66 7.09 -8.42
CA LYS A 11 -10.51 8.56 -8.56
C LYS A 11 -9.14 9.17 -8.27
N HIS A 12 -8.38 8.68 -7.28
CA HIS A 12 -7.09 9.27 -6.88
C HIS A 12 -5.88 8.33 -7.02
N SER A 13 -6.09 7.09 -7.46
CA SER A 13 -5.01 6.13 -7.75
C SER A 13 -4.94 5.88 -9.25
N LEU A 14 -3.76 5.49 -9.71
CA LEU A 14 -3.57 5.02 -11.07
C LEU A 14 -4.29 3.69 -11.24
N ASP A 15 -5.25 3.64 -12.16
CA ASP A 15 -5.95 2.41 -12.55
C ASP A 15 -5.15 1.68 -13.63
N LEU A 16 -4.65 0.49 -13.31
CA LEU A 16 -4.01 -0.43 -14.23
C LEU A 16 -4.99 -1.53 -14.65
N THR A 17 -4.98 -1.84 -15.94
CA THR A 17 -5.68 -2.97 -16.55
C THR A 17 -4.66 -3.88 -17.26
N SER A 18 -5.11 -4.95 -17.92
CA SER A 18 -4.22 -5.84 -18.69
C SER A 18 -3.34 -5.09 -19.70
N ASP A 19 -3.85 -3.98 -20.25
CA ASP A 19 -3.24 -3.24 -21.34
C ASP A 19 -2.89 -1.78 -20.98
N ALA A 20 -3.43 -1.26 -19.88
CA ALA A 20 -3.15 0.09 -19.40
C ALA A 20 -1.88 0.10 -18.53
N TYR A 21 -1.00 1.06 -18.82
CA TYR A 21 0.28 1.23 -18.15
C TYR A 21 0.65 2.70 -18.06
N VAL A 22 1.56 3.02 -17.15
CA VAL A 22 2.16 4.35 -17.03
C VAL A 22 3.66 4.27 -17.15
N VAL A 23 4.24 5.26 -17.81
CA VAL A 23 5.68 5.41 -17.96
C VAL A 23 6.12 6.67 -17.23
N ILE A 24 7.11 6.51 -16.35
CA ILE A 24 7.90 7.61 -15.78
C ILE A 24 9.22 7.63 -16.55
N PRO A 25 9.41 8.57 -17.50
CA PRO A 25 10.58 8.56 -18.35
C PRO A 25 11.83 9.10 -17.64
N ASN A 26 13.00 8.73 -18.15
CA ASN A 26 14.29 9.34 -17.81
C ASN A 26 14.65 9.29 -16.30
N VAL A 27 14.29 8.21 -15.61
CA VAL A 27 14.70 8.00 -14.23
C VAL A 27 16.19 7.66 -14.21
N VAL A 28 16.99 8.53 -13.59
CA VAL A 28 18.43 8.34 -13.47
C VAL A 28 18.71 7.23 -12.47
N ASP A 29 19.33 6.15 -12.93
CA ASP A 29 19.77 5.08 -12.05
C ASP A 29 20.87 5.55 -11.12
N ARG A 30 20.82 5.07 -9.89
CA ARG A 30 21.83 5.34 -8.88
C ARG A 30 22.26 4.03 -8.26
N ASN A 31 23.52 4.03 -7.83
CA ASN A 31 24.14 2.89 -7.16
C ASN A 31 23.31 2.44 -5.94
N THR A 32 22.78 3.41 -5.19
CA THR A 32 21.84 3.14 -4.09
C THR A 32 20.54 3.90 -4.32
N MET A 33 19.41 3.19 -4.22
CA MET A 33 18.09 3.75 -4.47
C MET A 33 17.00 2.91 -3.80
N THR A 34 15.93 3.58 -3.38
CA THR A 34 14.71 2.92 -2.91
C THR A 34 13.53 3.37 -3.74
N VAL A 35 12.70 2.42 -4.17
CA VAL A 35 11.42 2.69 -4.83
C VAL A 35 10.32 2.18 -3.92
N LYS A 36 9.34 3.04 -3.61
CA LYS A 36 8.21 2.75 -2.73
C LYS A 36 6.91 3.13 -3.43
N PHE A 37 5.90 2.28 -3.34
CA PHE A 37 4.56 2.57 -3.83
C PHE A 37 3.52 1.75 -3.08
N TRP A 38 2.26 2.12 -3.23
CA TRP A 38 1.12 1.35 -2.77
C TRP A 38 0.47 0.64 -3.95
N MET A 39 0.04 -0.59 -3.73
CA MET A 39 -0.69 -1.38 -4.73
C MET A 39 -1.95 -2.01 -4.14
N PHE A 40 -3.00 -2.12 -4.95
CA PHE A 40 -4.22 -2.85 -4.64
C PHE A 40 -4.56 -3.78 -5.80
N ILE A 41 -4.44 -5.08 -5.60
CA ILE A 41 -4.77 -6.07 -6.63
C ILE A 41 -6.29 -6.22 -6.67
N LYS A 42 -6.95 -5.91 -7.79
CA LYS A 42 -8.42 -5.93 -7.84
C LYS A 42 -8.97 -7.35 -7.85
N ASP A 43 -8.40 -8.19 -8.72
CA ASP A 43 -8.86 -9.55 -8.95
C ASP A 43 -7.67 -10.51 -9.02
N ALA A 44 -7.91 -11.76 -8.66
CA ALA A 44 -6.87 -12.78 -8.72
C ALA A 44 -6.55 -13.06 -10.19
N ASN A 45 -5.29 -13.37 -10.49
CA ASN A 45 -4.95 -13.78 -11.84
C ASN A 45 -5.54 -15.17 -12.11
N SER A 46 -6.71 -15.21 -12.74
CA SER A 46 -7.51 -16.42 -12.99
C SER A 46 -6.87 -17.35 -14.02
N ASP A 47 -5.98 -16.82 -14.86
CA ASP A 47 -5.53 -17.51 -16.07
C ASP A 47 -4.23 -18.28 -15.84
N ASN A 48 -3.83 -18.49 -14.58
CA ASN A 48 -2.60 -19.18 -14.19
C ASN A 48 -1.34 -18.69 -14.94
N THR A 49 -1.26 -17.38 -15.21
CA THR A 49 -0.17 -16.76 -15.96
C THR A 49 0.59 -15.77 -15.09
N TRP A 50 1.80 -15.39 -15.51
CA TRP A 50 2.53 -14.30 -14.90
C TRP A 50 1.94 -12.96 -15.34
N SER A 51 1.91 -12.00 -14.43
CA SER A 51 1.53 -10.61 -14.75
C SER A 51 2.62 -9.66 -14.28
N SER A 52 3.00 -8.72 -15.14
CA SER A 52 4.00 -7.71 -14.80
C SER A 52 3.34 -6.54 -14.06
N LEU A 53 3.95 -6.16 -12.94
CA LEU A 53 3.56 -5.02 -12.14
C LEU A 53 4.44 -3.81 -12.44
N PHE A 54 5.74 -4.04 -12.57
CA PHE A 54 6.73 -3.01 -12.80
C PHE A 54 7.81 -3.55 -13.73
N PHE A 55 8.25 -2.72 -14.65
CA PHE A 55 9.35 -3.02 -15.55
C PHE A 55 10.14 -1.75 -15.77
N ASN A 56 11.46 -1.81 -15.65
CA ASN A 56 12.32 -0.77 -16.16
C ASN A 56 13.37 -1.38 -17.07
N THR A 57 13.76 -0.67 -18.13
CA THR A 57 14.78 -1.16 -19.06
C THR A 57 15.64 0.00 -19.53
N ASP A 58 16.89 -0.30 -19.83
CA ASP A 58 17.77 0.62 -20.51
C ASP A 58 17.42 0.70 -22.01
N SER A 59 18.07 1.61 -22.74
CA SER A 59 17.79 1.80 -24.16
C SER A 59 18.10 0.57 -25.03
N ASN A 60 18.95 -0.33 -24.55
CA ASN A 60 19.43 -1.49 -25.29
C ASN A 60 18.69 -2.79 -24.91
N ASN A 61 17.83 -2.74 -23.89
CA ASN A 61 17.17 -3.90 -23.27
C ASN A 61 18.12 -4.97 -22.70
N ASP A 62 19.36 -4.59 -22.41
CA ASP A 62 20.37 -5.47 -21.83
C ASP A 62 20.33 -5.48 -20.30
N ARG A 63 19.73 -4.44 -19.71
CA ARG A 63 19.57 -4.27 -18.27
C ARG A 63 18.13 -3.94 -17.96
N TYR A 64 17.53 -4.69 -17.05
CA TYR A 64 16.18 -4.42 -16.60
C TYR A 64 15.95 -4.84 -15.17
N VAL A 65 15.00 -4.19 -14.52
CA VAL A 65 14.33 -4.65 -13.32
C VAL A 65 12.90 -4.97 -13.68
N GLU A 66 12.44 -6.16 -13.30
CA GLU A 66 11.04 -6.52 -13.41
C GLU A 66 10.49 -6.97 -12.05
N ILE A 67 9.28 -6.53 -11.71
CA ILE A 67 8.48 -7.08 -10.63
C ILE A 67 7.25 -7.68 -11.26
N LYS A 68 7.02 -8.96 -11.01
CA LYS A 68 5.88 -9.70 -11.52
C LYS A 68 5.19 -10.50 -10.42
N LEU A 69 3.93 -10.80 -10.64
CA LEU A 69 3.13 -11.62 -9.75
C LEU A 69 3.17 -13.08 -10.19
N TRP A 70 3.45 -13.95 -9.22
CA TRP A 70 3.31 -15.39 -9.38
C TRP A 70 1.87 -15.75 -9.76
N PRO A 71 1.68 -16.70 -10.70
CA PRO A 71 0.39 -17.29 -10.96
C PRO A 71 -0.25 -17.81 -9.67
N ILE A 72 -1.57 -17.59 -9.52
CA ILE A 72 -2.43 -18.10 -8.43
C ILE A 72 -2.12 -17.51 -7.04
N THR A 73 -0.85 -17.54 -6.61
CA THR A 73 -0.44 -17.16 -5.25
C THR A 73 -0.26 -15.65 -5.06
N ASN A 74 -0.15 -14.88 -6.16
CA ASN A 74 0.13 -13.45 -6.14
C ASN A 74 1.35 -13.06 -5.28
N ARG A 75 2.32 -13.98 -5.09
CA ARG A 75 3.63 -13.61 -4.53
C ARG A 75 4.38 -12.75 -5.54
N LEU A 76 5.24 -11.86 -5.06
CA LEU A 76 6.07 -11.07 -5.94
C LEU A 76 7.33 -11.86 -6.31
N GLN A 77 7.71 -11.80 -7.58
CA GLN A 77 9.03 -12.18 -8.05
C GLN A 77 9.70 -10.93 -8.60
N PHE A 78 10.91 -10.65 -8.10
CA PHE A 78 11.77 -9.60 -8.58
C PHE A 78 12.86 -10.19 -9.45
N ILE A 79 13.08 -9.59 -10.61
CA ILE A 79 14.16 -9.95 -11.53
C ILE A 79 15.04 -8.74 -11.70
N LEU A 80 16.34 -8.93 -11.50
CA LEU A 80 17.36 -7.98 -11.91
C LEU A 80 18.21 -8.62 -13.01
N LYS A 81 18.13 -8.07 -14.21
CA LYS A 81 19.02 -8.38 -15.31
C LYS A 81 20.11 -7.33 -15.39
N THR A 82 21.36 -7.78 -15.37
CA THR A 82 22.53 -7.00 -15.79
C THR A 82 23.06 -7.56 -17.11
N VAL A 83 24.06 -6.89 -17.70
CA VAL A 83 24.71 -7.35 -18.93
C VAL A 83 25.20 -8.80 -18.81
N SER A 84 25.74 -9.18 -17.65
CA SER A 84 26.42 -10.46 -17.44
C SER A 84 25.71 -11.42 -16.48
N SER A 85 24.66 -10.98 -15.78
CA SER A 85 23.94 -11.82 -14.81
C SER A 85 22.42 -11.62 -14.87
N LEU A 86 21.69 -12.60 -14.36
CA LEU A 86 20.26 -12.52 -14.08
C LEU A 86 20.06 -13.06 -12.67
N GLU A 87 19.49 -12.23 -11.81
CA GLU A 87 19.16 -12.57 -10.42
C GLU A 87 17.65 -12.57 -10.26
N THR A 88 17.13 -13.55 -9.52
CA THR A 88 15.70 -13.71 -9.27
C THR A 88 15.48 -13.87 -7.78
N ILE A 89 14.51 -13.12 -7.24
CA ILE A 89 14.17 -13.09 -5.82
C ILE A 89 12.67 -13.32 -5.70
N ASP A 90 12.28 -14.37 -4.99
CA ASP A 90 10.88 -14.63 -4.66
C ASP A 90 10.57 -14.11 -3.27
N THR A 91 9.44 -13.42 -3.13
CA THR A 91 8.91 -13.02 -1.83
C THR A 91 8.20 -14.19 -1.16
N ASN A 92 8.15 -14.19 0.17
CA ASN A 92 7.46 -15.22 0.95
C ASN A 92 5.96 -14.93 1.06
N ALA A 93 5.57 -13.65 1.18
CA ALA A 93 4.19 -13.26 1.37
C ALA A 93 3.35 -13.38 0.08
N SER A 94 2.20 -14.05 0.20
CA SER A 94 1.15 -14.09 -0.82
C SER A 94 0.24 -12.87 -0.69
N LEU A 95 0.09 -12.09 -1.77
CA LEU A 95 -0.75 -10.89 -1.76
C LEU A 95 -2.22 -11.23 -2.02
N LEU A 96 -3.04 -11.12 -1.00
CA LEU A 96 -4.49 -11.23 -1.15
C LEU A 96 -5.03 -10.12 -2.05
N THR A 97 -6.04 -10.45 -2.85
CA THR A 97 -6.75 -9.46 -3.65
C THR A 97 -7.60 -8.56 -2.76
N ARG A 98 -8.01 -7.42 -3.32
CA ARG A 98 -8.85 -6.40 -2.69
C ARG A 98 -8.27 -5.85 -1.39
N ARG A 99 -6.95 -5.79 -1.31
CA ARG A 99 -6.19 -5.25 -0.17
C ARG A 99 -5.04 -4.38 -0.63
N TRP A 100 -4.80 -3.31 0.12
CA TRP A 100 -3.65 -2.44 -0.12
C TRP A 100 -2.39 -3.02 0.50
N TYR A 101 -1.29 -2.96 -0.25
CA TYR A 101 0.05 -3.26 0.21
C TYR A 101 0.97 -2.10 -0.12
N SER A 102 1.83 -1.72 0.81
CA SER A 102 2.98 -0.90 0.48
C SER A 102 4.13 -1.81 0.07
N ILE A 103 4.57 -1.68 -1.18
CA ILE A 103 5.71 -2.41 -1.71
C ILE A 103 6.89 -1.46 -1.74
N SER A 104 8.04 -1.92 -1.30
CA SER A 104 9.29 -1.20 -1.47
C SER A 104 10.40 -2.15 -1.86
N TYR A 105 11.29 -1.71 -2.73
CA TYR A 105 12.55 -2.39 -2.93
C TYR A 105 13.70 -1.39 -2.84
N THR A 106 14.81 -1.86 -2.27
CA THR A 106 16.03 -1.09 -2.12
C THR A 106 17.14 -1.82 -2.84
N ILE A 107 17.83 -1.10 -3.72
CA ILE A 107 19.09 -1.55 -4.31
C ILE A 107 20.21 -0.87 -3.54
N THR A 108 21.13 -1.66 -3.00
CA THR A 108 22.27 -1.17 -2.20
C THR A 108 23.57 -1.62 -2.83
N ASN A 109 24.42 -0.67 -3.22
CA ASN A 109 25.69 -0.98 -3.90
C ASN A 109 26.80 -1.42 -2.93
N ASP A 110 26.82 -0.87 -1.72
CA ASP A 110 27.78 -1.21 -0.66
C ASP A 110 27.63 -2.67 -0.20
N LYS A 111 26.39 -3.12 -0.04
CA LYS A 111 26.05 -4.52 0.30
C LYS A 111 25.90 -5.38 -0.95
N ASN A 112 25.89 -4.74 -2.12
CA ASN A 112 25.66 -5.33 -3.43
C ASN A 112 24.47 -6.31 -3.40
N ARG A 113 23.31 -5.84 -2.95
CA ARG A 113 22.10 -6.66 -2.79
C ARG A 113 20.82 -5.86 -3.03
N ILE A 114 19.73 -6.59 -3.24
CA ILE A 114 18.38 -6.05 -3.32
C ILE A 114 17.60 -6.56 -2.12
N ASP A 115 16.93 -5.65 -1.42
CA ASP A 115 16.02 -5.95 -0.33
C ASP A 115 14.59 -5.56 -0.72
N ILE A 116 13.62 -6.45 -0.47
CA ILE A 116 12.20 -6.26 -0.78
C ILE A 116 11.42 -6.23 0.52
N TYR A 117 10.53 -5.26 0.64
CA TYR A 117 9.70 -5.02 1.80
C TYR A 117 8.22 -4.97 1.41
N ILE A 118 7.39 -5.65 2.18
CA ILE A 118 5.93 -5.65 2.05
C ILE A 118 5.34 -5.11 3.35
N ASN A 119 4.58 -4.03 3.26
CA ASN A 119 4.08 -3.24 4.40
C ASN A 119 5.19 -2.82 5.38
N GLY A 120 6.39 -2.58 4.84
CA GLY A 120 7.58 -2.20 5.62
C GLY A 120 8.30 -3.35 6.32
N ILE A 121 7.82 -4.59 6.18
CA ILE A 121 8.46 -5.80 6.71
C ILE A 121 9.34 -6.39 5.60
N HIS A 122 10.59 -6.73 5.92
CA HIS A 122 11.51 -7.41 5.00
C HIS A 122 10.96 -8.79 4.63
N ASP A 123 10.79 -9.07 3.34
CA ASP A 123 10.12 -10.28 2.87
C ASP A 123 10.94 -11.09 1.85
N GLY A 124 11.93 -10.45 1.23
CA GLY A 124 12.85 -11.09 0.30
C GLY A 124 14.16 -10.32 0.16
N GLN A 125 15.24 -11.05 -0.12
CA GLN A 125 16.53 -10.46 -0.46
C GLN A 125 17.22 -11.27 -1.53
N SER A 126 18.04 -10.63 -2.35
CA SER A 126 19.04 -11.35 -3.14
C SER A 126 20.18 -11.83 -2.24
N GLY A 127 20.91 -12.85 -2.70
CA GLY A 127 22.30 -12.99 -2.27
C GLY A 127 23.14 -11.76 -2.67
N VAL A 128 24.43 -11.75 -2.33
CA VAL A 128 25.36 -10.77 -2.90
C VAL A 128 25.32 -10.92 -4.41
N LEU A 129 24.94 -9.86 -5.12
CA LEU A 129 24.78 -9.86 -6.57
C LEU A 129 26.11 -10.27 -7.20
N LYS A 130 26.08 -11.23 -8.12
CA LYS A 130 27.33 -11.78 -8.69
C LYS A 130 28.11 -10.76 -9.53
N THR A 131 27.47 -9.65 -9.89
CA THR A 131 28.05 -8.59 -10.71
C THR A 131 27.72 -7.24 -10.09
N ASN A 132 28.73 -6.38 -9.96
CA ASN A 132 28.50 -4.99 -9.63
C ASN A 132 27.65 -4.39 -10.75
N ARG A 133 26.57 -3.68 -10.39
CA ARG A 133 25.86 -2.84 -11.36
C ARG A 133 26.87 -1.83 -11.90
N GLU A 134 27.24 -1.96 -13.16
CA GLU A 134 28.21 -1.05 -13.77
C GLU A 134 27.77 0.40 -13.56
N THR A 135 28.67 1.21 -13.02
CA THR A 135 28.45 2.58 -12.54
C THR A 135 28.22 3.62 -13.64
N THR A 136 27.89 3.19 -14.86
CA THR A 136 27.49 4.11 -15.92
C THR A 136 26.12 4.67 -15.57
N LYS A 137 25.96 6.00 -15.63
CA LYS A 137 24.66 6.66 -15.43
C LYS A 137 23.70 6.20 -16.53
N VAL A 138 22.97 5.13 -16.27
CA VAL A 138 21.92 4.64 -17.15
C VAL A 138 20.63 5.33 -16.76
N THR A 139 19.90 5.83 -17.75
CA THR A 139 18.53 6.30 -17.56
C THR A 139 17.58 5.19 -17.94
N PHE A 140 16.62 4.91 -17.07
CA PHE A 140 15.60 3.91 -17.30
C PHE A 140 14.24 4.56 -17.45
N ASN A 141 13.40 3.96 -18.28
CA ASN A 141 11.97 4.25 -18.27
C ASN A 141 11.30 3.31 -17.28
N TYR A 142 10.64 3.88 -16.28
CA TYR A 142 9.93 3.10 -15.26
C TYR A 142 8.50 2.89 -15.73
N VAL A 143 8.16 1.65 -16.04
CA VAL A 143 6.86 1.24 -16.55
C VAL A 143 6.11 0.53 -15.44
N PHE A 144 4.94 1.03 -15.09
CA PHE A 144 4.02 0.37 -14.18
C PHE A 144 2.84 -0.21 -14.95
N GLY A 145 2.53 -1.47 -14.68
CA GLY A 145 1.36 -2.16 -15.20
C GLY A 145 1.57 -2.99 -16.45
N LYS A 146 2.79 -3.12 -17.00
CA LYS A 146 3.12 -4.14 -18.01
C LYS A 146 4.63 -4.29 -18.22
N SER A 147 5.02 -5.35 -18.91
CA SER A 147 6.34 -5.48 -19.56
C SER A 147 6.16 -5.87 -21.03
N PRO A 148 7.21 -5.83 -21.86
CA PRO A 148 7.09 -6.24 -23.27
C PRO A 148 6.69 -7.71 -23.45
N GLN A 149 6.98 -8.59 -22.48
CA GLN A 149 6.75 -10.03 -22.57
C GLN A 149 5.53 -10.52 -21.78
N LEU A 150 5.05 -9.75 -20.80
CA LEU A 150 3.97 -10.18 -19.91
C LEU A 150 2.80 -9.19 -19.93
N LYS A 151 1.60 -9.74 -19.83
CA LYS A 151 0.37 -8.96 -19.63
C LYS A 151 0.44 -8.15 -18.34
N GLY A 152 -0.31 -7.05 -18.31
CA GLY A 152 -0.45 -6.22 -17.13
C GLY A 152 -1.20 -6.89 -15.99
N VAL A 153 -1.18 -6.22 -14.84
CA VAL A 153 -1.96 -6.57 -13.66
C VAL A 153 -3.19 -5.66 -13.55
N ASN A 154 -4.35 -6.23 -13.21
CA ASN A 154 -5.52 -5.44 -12.84
C ASN A 154 -5.37 -4.94 -11.40
N ALA A 155 -4.86 -3.72 -11.24
CA ALA A 155 -4.51 -3.16 -9.94
C ALA A 155 -4.70 -1.65 -9.89
N TYR A 156 -4.76 -1.10 -8.67
CA TYR A 156 -4.52 0.33 -8.46
C TYR A 156 -3.10 0.55 -7.94
N ILE A 157 -2.44 1.63 -8.38
CA ILE A 157 -1.16 2.09 -7.84
C ILE A 157 -1.30 3.50 -7.28
N ASP A 158 -0.66 3.75 -6.14
CA ASP A 158 -0.72 5.03 -5.44
C ASP A 158 0.64 5.38 -4.80
N LYS A 159 0.87 6.68 -4.59
CA LYS A 159 2.07 7.25 -3.93
C LYS A 159 3.40 6.62 -4.39
N VAL A 160 3.69 6.67 -5.70
CA VAL A 160 5.01 6.26 -6.21
C VAL A 160 6.07 7.28 -5.74
N GLN A 161 7.08 6.78 -5.03
CA GLN A 161 8.18 7.56 -4.47
C GLN A 161 9.50 6.89 -4.82
N ILE A 162 10.46 7.68 -5.32
CA ILE A 162 11.79 7.22 -5.69
C ILE A 162 12.80 8.05 -4.90
N TYR A 163 13.67 7.36 -4.16
CA TYR A 163 14.65 7.96 -3.28
C TYR A 163 16.06 7.63 -3.77
N SER A 164 16.95 8.62 -3.82
CA SER A 164 18.35 8.44 -4.19
C SER A 164 19.23 7.88 -3.06
N ARG A 165 18.64 7.12 -2.13
CA ARG A 165 19.31 6.52 -0.97
C ARG A 165 18.58 5.27 -0.50
N GLU A 166 19.24 4.50 0.37
CA GLU A 166 18.60 3.46 1.18
C GLU A 166 17.70 4.12 2.22
N LEU A 167 16.46 3.64 2.31
CA LEU A 167 15.56 3.96 3.41
C LEU A 167 15.80 2.98 4.56
N GLN A 168 15.84 3.51 5.78
CA GLN A 168 15.87 2.69 6.98
C GLN A 168 14.55 1.91 7.12
N PRO A 169 14.54 0.71 7.76
CA PRO A 169 13.31 -0.02 8.01
C PRO A 169 12.21 0.84 8.68
N SER A 170 12.57 1.74 9.59
CA SER A 170 11.64 2.67 10.24
C SER A 170 10.96 3.66 9.28
N GLU A 171 11.60 3.99 8.15
CA GLU A 171 11.05 4.86 7.10
C GLU A 171 10.18 4.06 6.10
N LEU A 172 10.38 2.75 6.05
CA LEU A 172 9.61 1.82 5.22
C LEU A 172 8.34 1.33 5.93
N ILE A 173 8.39 1.21 7.26
CA ILE A 173 7.24 0.90 8.10
C ILE A 173 6.08 1.82 7.72
N THR A 174 5.01 1.20 7.24
CA THR A 174 3.71 1.85 7.17
C THR A 174 3.07 1.75 8.54
N GLY A 175 2.11 2.64 8.85
CA GLY A 175 1.35 2.57 10.11
C GLY A 175 0.86 1.16 10.45
N TYR A 176 0.65 0.28 9.45
CA TYR A 176 0.43 -1.17 9.59
C TYR A 176 1.39 -1.89 10.54
N ALA A 177 2.69 -1.88 10.26
CA ALA A 177 3.65 -2.66 11.05
C ALA A 177 3.87 -2.07 12.44
N PHE A 178 3.82 -0.73 12.57
CA PHE A 178 3.91 -0.06 13.87
C PHE A 178 2.68 -0.36 14.74
N LEU A 179 1.47 -0.15 14.23
CA LEU A 179 0.25 -0.28 15.00
C LEU A 179 -0.08 -1.73 15.38
N GLN A 180 0.37 -2.72 14.61
CA GLN A 180 0.27 -4.14 15.02
C GLN A 180 1.13 -4.48 16.24
N SER A 181 2.20 -3.72 16.50
CA SER A 181 3.06 -3.93 17.65
C SER A 181 2.56 -3.25 18.93
N LEU A 182 1.55 -2.37 18.82
CA LEU A 182 1.01 -1.66 19.96
C LEU A 182 0.06 -2.56 20.76
N LYS A 183 0.25 -2.56 22.08
CA LYS A 183 -0.65 -3.24 23.03
C LYS A 183 -2.06 -2.63 23.00
N ASP A 184 -2.14 -1.32 22.78
CA ASP A 184 -3.39 -0.56 22.64
C ASP A 184 -3.43 0.11 21.25
N PRO A 185 -4.43 -0.18 20.40
CA PRO A 185 -4.48 0.37 19.04
C PRO A 185 -4.88 1.86 19.05
N VAL A 186 -4.03 2.74 18.51
CA VAL A 186 -4.33 4.19 18.37
C VAL A 186 -5.56 4.43 17.48
N ILE A 187 -5.79 3.54 16.53
CA ILE A 187 -6.90 3.58 15.58
C ILE A 187 -7.53 2.19 15.46
N VAL A 188 -8.86 2.17 15.44
CA VAL A 188 -9.66 0.94 15.31
C VAL A 188 -10.79 1.14 14.32
N HIS A 189 -11.23 0.04 13.70
CA HIS A 189 -12.42 0.05 12.88
C HIS A 189 -13.65 0.10 13.79
N GLY A 190 -14.51 1.10 13.57
CA GLY A 190 -15.78 1.23 14.27
C GLY A 190 -16.88 0.42 13.58
N CYS A 191 -17.36 0.90 12.44
CA CYS A 191 -18.44 0.29 11.69
C CYS A 191 -18.28 0.50 10.18
N GLN A 192 -18.63 -0.52 9.39
CA GLN A 192 -18.47 -0.49 7.93
C GLN A 192 -19.51 0.40 7.24
N SER A 193 -20.70 0.52 7.83
CA SER A 193 -21.84 1.23 7.24
C SER A 193 -22.78 1.69 8.35
N CYS A 194 -22.59 2.91 8.81
CA CYS A 194 -23.34 3.50 9.91
C CYS A 194 -23.59 4.98 9.64
N THR A 195 -24.69 5.49 10.19
CA THR A 195 -24.99 6.91 10.29
C THR A 195 -24.03 7.59 11.26
N TYR A 196 -23.97 8.92 11.25
CA TYR A 196 -23.06 9.66 12.13
C TYR A 196 -23.33 9.38 13.61
N SER A 197 -24.59 9.30 14.04
CA SER A 197 -24.96 9.01 15.43
C SER A 197 -24.58 7.59 15.86
N GLU A 198 -24.74 6.61 14.96
CA GLU A 198 -24.30 5.23 15.21
C GLU A 198 -22.78 5.16 15.31
N ALA A 199 -22.06 5.86 14.44
CA ALA A 199 -20.61 5.96 14.46
C ALA A 199 -20.08 6.53 15.79
N GLU A 200 -20.68 7.61 16.29
CA GLU A 200 -20.33 8.19 17.58
C GLU A 200 -20.56 7.21 18.74
N LEU A 201 -21.70 6.52 18.73
CA LEU A 201 -22.03 5.53 19.76
C LEU A 201 -21.05 4.36 19.73
N VAL A 202 -20.72 3.86 18.54
CA VAL A 202 -19.75 2.76 18.37
C VAL A 202 -18.39 3.19 18.91
N CYS A 203 -17.86 4.35 18.49
CA CYS A 203 -16.58 4.82 18.99
C CYS A 203 -16.57 5.02 20.50
N LYS A 204 -17.67 5.53 21.09
CA LYS A 204 -17.80 5.72 22.54
C LYS A 204 -17.83 4.39 23.31
N ASN A 205 -18.24 3.30 22.68
CA ASN A 205 -18.39 1.99 23.32
C ASN A 205 -17.25 1.01 22.97
N ILE A 206 -16.15 1.47 22.38
CA ILE A 206 -15.00 0.60 22.12
C ILE A 206 -14.35 0.21 23.45
N ASP A 207 -14.59 -1.03 23.84
CA ASP A 207 -13.88 -1.67 24.93
C ASP A 207 -12.52 -2.15 24.39
N THR A 208 -11.46 -1.47 24.79
CA THR A 208 -10.10 -1.87 24.42
C THR A 208 -9.73 -3.09 25.24
N VAL A 209 -9.97 -4.27 24.66
CA VAL A 209 -9.43 -5.56 25.13
C VAL A 209 -9.79 -5.86 26.61
N GLY A 210 -11.06 -6.16 26.87
CA GLY A 210 -11.45 -7.13 27.90
C GLY A 210 -11.16 -6.79 29.37
N ILE A 211 -11.02 -5.52 29.74
CA ILE A 211 -10.88 -5.11 31.16
C ILE A 211 -11.63 -3.80 31.43
N ARG A 212 -12.93 -3.73 31.17
CA ARG A 212 -13.78 -2.74 31.84
C ARG A 212 -15.08 -3.36 32.35
N THR A 213 -15.31 -3.20 33.65
CA THR A 213 -16.60 -3.48 34.28
C THR A 213 -17.63 -2.47 33.77
N LYS A 214 -18.91 -2.88 33.73
CA LYS A 214 -20.05 -2.09 33.19
C LYS A 214 -20.19 -0.66 33.76
N ASP A 215 -19.51 -0.34 34.85
CA ASP A 215 -19.55 0.96 35.53
C ASP A 215 -18.57 2.01 34.97
N GLU A 216 -17.72 1.67 33.98
CA GLU A 216 -16.77 2.60 33.32
C GLU A 216 -17.06 2.83 31.82
N ALA A 217 -18.21 2.35 31.32
CA ALA A 217 -18.61 2.44 29.91
C ALA A 217 -18.82 3.88 29.40
N ASP A 218 -18.91 4.87 30.31
CA ASP A 218 -19.17 6.28 29.96
C ASP A 218 -17.90 7.07 29.56
N LYS A 219 -16.72 6.43 29.53
CA LYS A 219 -15.45 7.08 29.19
C LYS A 219 -14.54 6.21 28.33
N SER A 220 -14.96 5.75 27.15
CA SER A 220 -13.92 5.32 26.20
C SER A 220 -13.08 6.52 25.78
N ASP A 221 -11.79 6.29 25.60
CA ASP A 221 -10.87 7.29 25.08
C ASP A 221 -11.04 7.49 23.57
N TYR A 222 -12.04 6.87 22.92
CA TYR A 222 -12.19 6.90 21.47
C TYR A 222 -13.25 7.88 21.00
N ALA A 223 -13.00 8.47 19.84
CA ALA A 223 -13.98 9.24 19.08
C ALA A 223 -13.81 8.95 17.59
N ILE A 224 -14.78 9.37 16.77
CA ILE A 224 -14.59 9.41 15.32
C ILE A 224 -13.29 10.17 15.04
N CYS A 225 -12.42 9.58 14.22
CA CYS A 225 -11.14 10.18 13.87
C CYS A 225 -11.31 11.55 13.22
N SER A 226 -10.45 12.50 13.59
CA SER A 226 -10.24 13.72 12.81
C SER A 226 -9.30 13.49 11.63
N LEU A 227 -9.26 14.41 10.66
CA LEU A 227 -8.23 14.42 9.62
C LEU A 227 -6.83 14.42 10.25
N GLN A 228 -6.65 15.20 11.31
CA GLN A 228 -5.36 15.31 11.99
C GLN A 228 -4.95 13.94 12.56
N ASP A 229 -5.85 13.23 13.22
CA ASP A 229 -5.59 11.89 13.76
C ASP A 229 -5.18 10.95 12.63
N LEU A 230 -5.92 10.95 11.52
CA LEU A 230 -5.68 10.05 10.40
C LEU A 230 -4.37 10.33 9.65
N TYR A 231 -3.91 11.59 9.61
CA TYR A 231 -2.64 11.97 8.98
C TYR A 231 -1.45 11.77 9.91
N LEU A 232 -1.53 12.20 11.16
CA LEU A 232 -0.41 12.10 12.11
C LEU A 232 -0.12 10.66 12.54
N SER A 233 -1.16 9.83 12.70
CA SER A 233 -1.00 8.44 13.14
C SER A 233 -0.72 7.46 11.99
N GLU A 234 -0.59 7.94 10.74
CA GLU A 234 -0.63 7.09 9.55
C GLU A 234 -1.90 6.21 9.47
N GLY A 235 -2.97 6.60 10.18
CA GLY A 235 -4.22 5.86 10.34
C GLY A 235 -4.92 5.55 9.02
N TRP A 236 -4.82 6.45 8.04
CA TRP A 236 -5.28 6.18 6.66
C TRP A 236 -4.58 4.96 6.04
N ASN A 237 -3.25 4.94 6.09
CA ASN A 237 -2.45 3.88 5.49
C ASN A 237 -2.62 2.57 6.28
N PHE A 238 -2.82 2.65 7.59
CA PHE A 238 -3.19 1.52 8.42
C PHE A 238 -4.53 0.90 8.01
N ALA A 239 -5.60 1.71 7.97
CA ALA A 239 -6.94 1.24 7.60
C ALA A 239 -6.98 0.65 6.18
N ARG A 240 -6.22 1.24 5.24
CA ARG A 240 -5.99 0.67 3.88
C ARG A 240 -5.36 -0.71 3.95
N ALA A 241 -4.24 -0.84 4.65
CA ALA A 241 -3.52 -2.10 4.78
C ALA A 241 -4.34 -3.16 5.54
N MET A 242 -5.21 -2.75 6.47
CA MET A 242 -6.15 -3.63 7.15
C MET A 242 -7.36 -4.04 6.29
N GLY A 243 -7.58 -3.38 5.14
CA GLY A 243 -8.70 -3.67 4.25
C GLY A 243 -10.05 -3.13 4.76
N TRP A 244 -10.04 -2.21 5.74
CA TRP A 244 -11.25 -1.64 6.34
C TRP A 244 -12.07 -0.79 5.38
N PHE A 245 -11.48 -0.44 4.24
CA PHE A 245 -12.11 0.34 3.19
C PHE A 245 -12.80 -0.51 2.11
N ALA A 246 -12.88 -1.82 2.27
CA ALA A 246 -13.54 -2.68 1.29
C ALA A 246 -15.02 -2.27 1.10
N PRO A 247 -15.53 -2.16 -0.15
CA PRO A 247 -16.90 -1.76 -0.40
C PRO A 247 -17.88 -2.85 0.06
N PHE A 248 -19.02 -2.43 0.61
CA PHE A 248 -20.05 -3.31 1.16
C PHE A 248 -20.85 -4.04 0.05
N SER A 249 -20.86 -3.50 -1.17
CA SER A 249 -21.58 -4.03 -2.33
C SER A 249 -20.92 -3.61 -3.65
N LYS A 250 -21.12 -4.38 -4.72
CA LYS A 250 -20.63 -4.07 -6.09
C LYS A 250 -21.17 -2.74 -6.65
N ASN A 251 -22.24 -2.21 -6.09
CA ASN A 251 -22.88 -0.96 -6.51
C ASN A 251 -22.66 0.19 -5.51
N ASP A 252 -21.86 -0.03 -4.47
CA ASP A 252 -21.61 0.97 -3.44
C ASP A 252 -20.26 1.66 -3.69
N ASP A 253 -20.33 2.78 -4.41
CA ASP A 253 -19.17 3.66 -4.66
C ASP A 253 -18.78 4.48 -3.41
N SER A 254 -19.49 4.34 -2.29
CA SER A 254 -19.24 5.14 -1.10
C SER A 254 -18.18 4.53 -0.18
N GLY A 255 -16.94 4.48 -0.68
CA GLY A 255 -15.75 4.37 0.17
C GLY A 255 -15.53 5.58 1.09
N THR A 256 -16.55 6.38 1.38
CA THR A 256 -16.40 7.58 2.20
C THR A 256 -16.35 7.21 3.68
N ILE A 257 -15.54 7.94 4.43
CA ILE A 257 -15.44 7.77 5.89
C ILE A 257 -16.11 8.95 6.61
N TRP A 258 -16.50 8.73 7.85
CA TRP A 258 -16.80 9.82 8.77
C TRP A 258 -15.51 10.49 9.27
N ILE A 259 -15.50 11.81 9.24
CA ILE A 259 -14.44 12.67 9.77
C ILE A 259 -15.09 13.65 10.75
N ARG A 260 -14.65 13.63 12.01
CA ARG A 260 -15.30 14.36 13.11
C ARG A 260 -15.57 15.84 12.77
N GLU A 261 -14.53 16.63 12.51
CA GLU A 261 -14.66 18.08 12.32
C GLU A 261 -15.42 18.49 11.05
N ILE A 262 -15.48 17.61 10.04
CA ILE A 262 -16.21 17.85 8.78
C ILE A 262 -17.68 17.48 8.97
N ASP A 263 -17.93 16.26 9.44
CA ASP A 263 -19.25 15.67 9.43
C ASP A 263 -20.08 16.06 10.66
N GLU A 264 -19.46 16.48 11.77
CA GLU A 264 -20.17 17.04 12.92
C GLU A 264 -21.01 18.26 12.52
N LYS A 265 -20.52 19.05 11.56
CA LYS A 265 -21.18 20.25 11.03
C LYS A 265 -22.07 20.00 9.80
N SER A 266 -22.14 18.76 9.34
CA SER A 266 -22.93 18.40 8.15
C SER A 266 -24.44 18.51 8.40
N SER A 267 -25.21 18.62 7.31
CA SER A 267 -26.66 18.76 7.38
C SER A 267 -27.32 17.51 8.00
N LYS A 268 -28.54 17.63 8.54
CA LYS A 268 -29.28 16.47 9.08
C LYS A 268 -29.45 15.35 8.05
N SER A 269 -29.65 15.69 6.78
CA SER A 269 -29.74 14.70 5.70
C SER A 269 -28.41 14.01 5.43
N ASP A 270 -27.30 14.73 5.49
CA ASP A 270 -25.98 14.14 5.27
C ASP A 270 -25.60 13.17 6.39
N LYS A 271 -25.98 13.47 7.64
CA LYS A 271 -25.75 12.58 8.79
C LYS A 271 -26.49 11.24 8.73
N LEU A 272 -27.51 11.13 7.85
CA LEU A 272 -28.25 9.89 7.59
C LEU A 272 -27.59 9.02 6.50
N LEU A 273 -26.62 9.55 5.77
CA LEU A 273 -25.79 8.74 4.87
C LEU A 273 -25.08 7.65 5.67
N LYS A 274 -24.80 6.52 5.03
CA LYS A 274 -24.01 5.47 5.66
C LYS A 274 -22.57 5.57 5.16
N LYS A 275 -21.63 5.61 6.10
CA LYS A 275 -20.20 5.69 5.82
C LYS A 275 -19.42 4.73 6.72
N ILE A 276 -18.15 4.53 6.39
CA ILE A 276 -17.21 3.78 7.21
C ILE A 276 -16.75 4.66 8.39
N THR A 277 -16.63 4.08 9.58
CA THR A 277 -16.12 4.78 10.76
C THR A 277 -14.79 4.22 11.19
N LEU A 278 -13.83 5.12 11.36
CA LEU A 278 -12.60 4.85 12.10
C LEU A 278 -12.68 5.60 13.42
N CYS A 279 -12.32 4.91 14.50
CA CYS A 279 -12.29 5.48 15.83
C CYS A 279 -10.84 5.66 16.26
N CYS A 280 -10.47 6.86 16.66
CA CYS A 280 -9.15 7.22 17.10
C CYS A 280 -9.16 7.54 18.59
N ARG A 281 -8.10 7.13 19.28
CA ARG A 281 -7.89 7.47 20.68
C ARG A 281 -7.63 8.98 20.80
N LYS A 282 -8.28 9.63 21.77
CA LYS A 282 -8.12 11.05 22.11
C LYS A 282 -6.81 11.31 22.85
#